data_AF-A0AAP3CNC7-F1
#
_entry.id   AF-A0AAP3CNC7-F1
#
_cell.length_a   1.000
_cell.length_b   1.000
_cell.length_c   1.000
_cell.angle_alpha   90.00
_cell.angle_beta   90.00
_cell.angle_gamma   90.00
#
_symmetry.space_group_name_H-M   'P 1'
#
loop_
_entity.id
_entity.type
_entity.pdbx_description
1 polymer ?
#
loop_
_entity_poly.entity_id
_entity_poly.type
_entity_poly.pdbx_seq_one_letter_code
_entity_poly.pdbx_strand_id
1 'polypeptide(L)'
;MADLFSTVQEKVAGKDVKIVFPEGLDERILEAVSKFAGNKVLNPIVIGNENEIQAKAKELNLALDGVEIYDPHTYEGMEDLVQAFVERRKGKATEEQARKALLDENYFGTMLVYKGLAHGLVSGAAHSTADTVRPALQIIKTKEGVKKTSGVFIMARGEEQYVFADCAINIAPDSQDLAEIAIESANTAKMFDIEPRVAMLSFSTKGSAKSDETEKVADAVKIAKEKAPELTLDGEFQFDAAFVPSVAEKKAPDSDIKGDANVFVFPSLEAGNIGYKIAQRLGNFEA
;
A
#
# COMPACT_ATOMS: atom_id res chain seq x y z
N MET A 1 0.99 -17.54 -4.97
CA MET A 1 1.65 -16.24 -4.67
C MET A 1 3.16 -16.19 -5.02
N ALA A 2 3.90 -17.31 -4.96
CA ALA A 2 5.36 -17.30 -5.17
C ALA A 2 5.81 -16.77 -6.56
N ASP A 3 5.11 -17.15 -7.64
CA ASP A 3 5.45 -16.70 -8.99
C ASP A 3 5.19 -15.20 -9.17
N LEU A 4 4.13 -14.68 -8.54
CA LEU A 4 3.83 -13.24 -8.50
C LEU A 4 4.98 -12.42 -7.92
N PHE A 5 5.57 -12.87 -6.81
CA PHE A 5 6.71 -12.18 -6.19
C PHE A 5 7.99 -12.31 -7.01
N SER A 6 8.15 -13.42 -7.77
CA SER A 6 9.28 -13.57 -8.68
C SER A 6 9.23 -12.50 -9.78
N THR A 7 8.05 -12.26 -10.37
CA THR A 7 7.84 -11.17 -11.35
C THR A 7 8.19 -9.80 -10.79
N VAL A 8 7.82 -9.50 -9.54
CA VAL A 8 8.18 -8.22 -8.90
C VAL A 8 9.69 -8.16 -8.62
N GLN A 9 10.28 -9.25 -8.15
CA GLN A 9 11.72 -9.33 -7.87
C GLN A 9 12.53 -9.09 -9.14
N GLU A 10 12.13 -9.66 -10.29
CA GLU A 10 12.78 -9.41 -11.59
C GLU A 10 12.76 -7.93 -11.98
N LYS A 11 11.66 -7.23 -11.70
CA LYS A 11 11.54 -5.79 -11.98
C LYS A 11 12.39 -4.93 -11.04
N VAL A 12 12.77 -5.42 -9.86
CA VAL A 12 13.50 -4.66 -8.83
C VAL A 12 15.00 -4.96 -8.85
N ALA A 13 15.37 -6.24 -8.99
CA ALA A 13 16.75 -6.70 -8.88
C ALA A 13 17.69 -5.97 -9.84
N GLY A 14 18.86 -5.59 -9.34
CA GLY A 14 19.90 -4.91 -10.12
C GLY A 14 19.64 -3.43 -10.43
N LYS A 15 18.58 -2.82 -9.86
CA LYS A 15 18.31 -1.37 -9.99
C LYS A 15 18.83 -0.52 -8.83
N ASP A 16 19.58 -1.14 -7.90
CA ASP A 16 20.15 -0.48 -6.73
C ASP A 16 19.14 0.31 -5.87
N VAL A 17 17.89 -0.16 -5.85
CA VAL A 17 16.81 0.46 -5.08
C VAL A 17 17.15 0.42 -3.60
N LYS A 18 16.95 1.55 -2.91
CA LYS A 18 17.29 1.75 -1.50
C LYS A 18 16.02 1.77 -0.68
N ILE A 19 15.84 0.82 0.24
CA ILE A 19 14.64 0.72 1.08
C ILE A 19 15.03 0.84 2.55
N VAL A 20 14.36 1.73 3.27
CA VAL A 20 14.55 1.92 4.71
C VAL A 20 13.70 0.94 5.50
N PHE A 21 14.30 0.34 6.52
CA PHE A 21 13.69 -0.55 7.49
C PHE A 21 13.91 0.04 8.90
N PRO A 22 12.92 0.78 9.44
CA PRO A 22 13.05 1.47 10.72
C PRO A 22 13.29 0.55 11.93
N GLU A 23 12.72 -0.65 11.90
CA GLU A 23 12.63 -1.57 13.05
C GLU A 23 13.88 -2.44 13.18
N GLY A 24 15.07 -1.82 13.33
CA GLY A 24 16.37 -2.48 13.16
C GLY A 24 16.74 -3.57 14.16
N LEU A 25 16.02 -3.69 15.29
CA LEU A 25 16.21 -4.78 16.26
C LEU A 25 15.20 -5.93 16.09
N ASP A 26 14.27 -5.81 15.13
CA ASP A 26 13.31 -6.87 14.83
C ASP A 26 13.97 -8.00 14.05
N GLU A 27 13.85 -9.23 14.54
CA GLU A 27 14.47 -10.41 13.93
C GLU A 27 13.95 -10.69 12.52
N ARG A 28 12.66 -10.45 12.24
CA ARG A 28 12.06 -10.67 10.92
C ARG A 28 12.65 -9.70 9.89
N ILE A 29 12.88 -8.46 10.32
CA ILE A 29 13.52 -7.44 9.50
C ILE A 29 14.98 -7.81 9.26
N LEU A 30 15.74 -8.15 10.29
CA LEU A 30 17.15 -8.52 10.17
C LEU A 30 17.37 -9.73 9.24
N GLU A 31 16.52 -10.76 9.35
CA GLU A 31 16.55 -11.92 8.45
C GLU A 31 16.27 -11.50 7.00
N ALA A 32 15.26 -10.64 6.78
CA ALA A 32 14.89 -10.16 5.45
C ALA A 32 15.99 -9.31 4.81
N VAL A 33 16.54 -8.31 5.53
CA VAL A 33 17.58 -7.42 5.00
C VAL A 33 18.88 -8.16 4.72
N SER A 34 19.27 -9.10 5.59
CA SER A 34 20.42 -10.00 5.37
C SER A 34 20.26 -10.77 4.04
N LYS A 35 19.07 -11.35 3.81
CA LYS A 35 18.77 -12.07 2.57
C LYS A 35 18.72 -11.16 1.34
N PHE A 36 18.14 -9.97 1.45
CA PHE A 36 18.05 -9.02 0.33
C PHE A 36 19.43 -8.52 -0.10
N ALA A 37 20.28 -8.16 0.86
CA ALA A 37 21.65 -7.73 0.59
C ALA A 37 22.51 -8.88 0.05
N GLY A 38 22.45 -10.06 0.68
CA GLY A 38 23.21 -11.24 0.26
C GLY A 38 22.89 -11.70 -1.18
N ASN A 39 21.62 -11.57 -1.60
CA ASN A 39 21.20 -11.88 -2.96
C ASN A 39 21.24 -10.67 -3.92
N LYS A 40 21.69 -9.50 -3.46
CA LYS A 40 21.75 -8.24 -4.24
C LYS A 40 20.43 -7.87 -4.92
N VAL A 41 19.32 -8.12 -4.22
CA VAL A 41 17.98 -7.79 -4.74
C VAL A 41 17.73 -6.29 -4.65
N LEU A 42 18.12 -5.69 -3.53
CA LEU A 42 18.01 -4.27 -3.24
C LEU A 42 19.06 -3.89 -2.19
N ASN A 43 19.20 -2.58 -1.93
CA ASN A 43 20.13 -2.01 -0.96
C ASN A 43 19.35 -1.62 0.32
N PRO A 44 19.31 -2.47 1.36
CA PRO A 44 18.58 -2.17 2.58
C PRO A 44 19.32 -1.14 3.45
N ILE A 45 18.56 -0.22 4.03
CA ILE A 45 19.01 0.74 5.05
C ILE A 45 18.27 0.40 6.34
N VAL A 46 18.97 0.04 7.40
CA VAL A 46 18.40 -0.28 8.71
C VAL A 46 18.60 0.90 9.66
N ILE A 47 17.59 1.23 10.45
CA ILE A 47 17.66 2.32 11.43
C ILE A 47 17.88 1.78 12.83
N GLY A 48 18.79 2.40 13.59
CA GLY A 48 19.04 2.11 15.00
C GLY A 48 20.51 2.11 15.36
N ASN A 49 20.82 1.72 16.59
CA ASN A 49 22.20 1.71 17.08
C ASN A 49 23.02 0.60 16.42
N GLU A 50 24.14 0.96 15.79
CA GLU A 50 24.96 0.02 15.03
C GLU A 50 25.46 -1.17 15.88
N ASN A 51 25.95 -0.92 17.10
CA ASN A 51 26.47 -1.98 17.95
C ASN A 51 25.38 -2.96 18.39
N GLU A 52 24.18 -2.45 18.72
CA GLU A 52 23.04 -3.28 19.11
C GLU A 52 22.53 -4.14 17.94
N ILE A 53 22.41 -3.54 16.75
CA ILE A 53 21.99 -4.23 15.53
C ILE A 53 22.99 -5.33 15.16
N GLN A 54 24.29 -5.03 15.18
CA GLN A 54 25.35 -6.01 14.88
C GLN A 54 25.37 -7.15 15.91
N ALA A 55 25.19 -6.84 17.19
CA ALA A 55 25.07 -7.86 18.23
C ALA A 55 23.86 -8.77 18.01
N LYS A 56 22.68 -8.20 17.72
CA LYS A 56 21.46 -8.94 17.45
C LYS A 56 21.59 -9.82 16.20
N ALA A 57 22.15 -9.29 15.11
CA ALA A 57 22.39 -10.07 13.90
C ALA A 57 23.35 -11.25 14.15
N LYS A 58 24.38 -11.06 14.97
CA LYS A 58 25.30 -12.13 15.37
C LYS A 58 24.61 -13.23 16.17
N GLU A 59 23.71 -12.87 17.10
CA GLU A 59 22.90 -13.85 17.85
C GLU A 59 22.01 -14.69 16.92
N LEU A 60 21.50 -14.07 15.85
CA LEU A 60 20.68 -14.72 14.83
C LEU A 60 21.49 -15.46 13.75
N ASN A 61 22.84 -15.44 13.83
CA ASN A 61 23.75 -15.98 12.82
C ASN A 61 23.56 -15.36 11.42
N LEU A 62 23.29 -14.06 11.36
CA LEU A 62 23.09 -13.29 10.14
C LEU A 62 24.33 -12.45 9.81
N ALA A 63 24.62 -12.31 8.52
CA ALA A 63 25.60 -11.36 8.01
C ALA A 63 24.87 -10.09 7.51
N LEU A 64 25.44 -8.92 7.81
CA LEU A 64 24.90 -7.62 7.37
C LEU A 64 25.77 -6.96 6.28
N ASP A 65 26.56 -7.76 5.55
CA ASP A 65 27.34 -7.28 4.40
C ASP A 65 26.41 -6.66 3.35
N GLY A 66 26.66 -5.40 2.98
CA GLY A 66 25.82 -4.66 2.04
C GLY A 66 24.54 -4.06 2.63
N VAL A 67 24.37 -4.10 3.96
CA VAL A 67 23.31 -3.38 4.69
C VAL A 67 23.88 -2.07 5.22
N GLU A 68 23.28 -0.93 4.85
CA GLU A 68 23.62 0.37 5.46
C GLU A 68 22.90 0.51 6.80
N ILE A 69 23.57 0.99 7.85
CA ILE A 69 22.96 1.22 9.17
C ILE A 69 23.07 2.71 9.53
N TYR A 70 21.94 3.34 9.85
CA TYR A 70 21.91 4.74 10.30
C TYR A 70 21.30 4.84 11.70
N ASP A 71 22.02 5.48 12.63
CA ASP A 71 21.51 5.80 13.97
C ASP A 71 21.05 7.28 13.99
N PRO A 72 19.77 7.58 14.30
CA PRO A 72 19.27 8.95 14.40
C PRO A 72 20.05 9.84 15.38
N HIS A 73 20.76 9.26 16.36
CA HIS A 73 21.55 10.00 17.35
C HIS A 73 22.94 10.41 16.85
N THR A 74 23.46 9.75 15.81
CA THR A 74 24.81 9.99 15.30
C THR A 74 24.85 10.38 13.82
N TYR A 75 23.72 10.37 13.13
CA TYR A 75 23.64 10.69 11.71
C TYR A 75 24.14 12.10 11.40
N GLU A 76 25.22 12.21 10.63
CA GLU A 76 25.87 13.51 10.33
C GLU A 76 24.92 14.51 9.66
N GLY A 77 23.99 14.03 8.82
CA GLY A 77 23.01 14.86 8.12
C GLY A 77 21.78 15.25 8.94
N MET A 78 21.78 15.02 10.26
CA MET A 78 20.59 15.23 11.10
C MET A 78 20.11 16.68 11.11
N GLU A 79 21.03 17.64 11.12
CA GLU A 79 20.72 19.08 11.04
C GLU A 79 19.91 19.44 9.78
N ASP A 80 20.33 18.93 8.63
CA ASP A 80 19.66 19.15 7.35
C ASP A 80 18.27 18.50 7.32
N LEU A 81 18.11 17.33 7.95
CA LEU A 81 16.81 16.66 8.09
C LEU A 81 15.86 17.45 9.00
N VAL A 82 16.35 17.96 10.13
CA VAL A 82 15.59 18.79 11.08
C VAL A 82 15.05 20.03 10.36
N GLN A 83 15.92 20.76 9.67
CA GLN A 83 15.53 21.97 8.95
C GLN A 83 14.51 21.67 7.85
N ALA A 84 14.76 20.63 7.04
CA ALA A 84 13.83 20.21 5.99
C ALA A 84 12.46 19.78 6.54
N PHE A 85 12.43 19.14 7.72
CA PHE A 85 11.18 18.78 8.39
C PHE A 85 10.40 20.02 8.82
N VAL A 86 11.04 20.99 9.50
CA VAL A 86 10.39 22.25 9.92
C VAL A 86 9.76 22.97 8.73
N GLU A 87 10.51 23.13 7.64
CA GLU A 87 10.02 23.73 6.40
C GLU A 87 8.83 22.95 5.83
N ARG A 88 8.94 21.62 5.78
CA ARG A 88 7.87 20.75 5.27
C ARG A 88 6.60 20.83 6.10
N ARG A 89 6.73 21.05 7.41
CA ARG A 89 5.63 21.22 8.37
C ARG A 89 5.00 22.62 8.33
N LYS A 90 5.57 23.58 7.60
CA LYS A 90 5.00 24.93 7.36
C LYS A 90 4.59 25.63 8.67
N GLY A 91 5.49 25.67 9.65
CA GLY A 91 5.26 26.31 10.95
C GLY A 91 4.46 25.49 11.97
N LYS A 92 4.07 24.25 11.64
CA LYS A 92 3.39 23.33 12.57
C LYS A 92 4.34 22.58 13.52
N ALA A 93 5.66 22.76 13.36
CA ALA A 93 6.67 22.19 14.23
C ALA A 93 7.77 23.22 14.46
N THR A 94 8.19 23.38 15.71
CA THR A 94 9.43 24.11 16.06
C THR A 94 10.65 23.25 15.76
N GLU A 95 11.84 23.84 15.74
CA GLU A 95 13.08 23.10 15.58
C GLU A 95 13.29 22.04 16.67
N GLU A 96 12.98 22.37 17.93
CA GLU A 96 13.04 21.42 19.06
C GLU A 96 12.08 20.25 18.86
N GLN A 97 10.85 20.53 18.42
CA GLN A 97 9.86 19.48 18.12
C GLN A 97 10.31 18.62 16.94
N ALA A 98 10.94 19.22 15.93
CA ALA A 98 11.50 18.51 14.79
C ALA A 98 12.65 17.58 15.22
N ARG A 99 13.62 18.07 15.99
CA ARG A 99 14.71 17.25 16.54
C ARG A 99 14.17 16.05 17.30
N LYS A 100 13.22 16.28 18.21
CA LYS A 100 12.59 15.19 18.97
C LYS A 100 11.85 14.21 18.06
N ALA A 101 11.12 14.70 17.06
CA ALA A 101 10.38 13.85 16.14
C ALA A 101 11.30 12.97 15.29
N LEU A 102 12.45 13.51 14.84
CA LEU A 102 13.37 12.76 13.99
C LEU A 102 14.24 11.75 14.74
N LEU A 103 14.17 11.68 16.08
CA LEU A 103 14.74 10.56 16.83
C LEU A 103 13.85 9.30 16.76
N ASP A 104 12.59 9.43 16.35
CA ASP A 104 11.73 8.29 16.06
C ASP A 104 12.15 7.65 14.73
N GLU A 105 12.31 6.33 14.73
CA GLU A 105 12.80 5.55 13.59
C GLU A 105 11.94 5.71 12.33
N ASN A 106 10.60 5.81 12.47
CA ASN A 106 9.70 5.97 11.35
C ASN A 106 9.81 7.39 10.77
N TYR A 107 9.86 8.41 11.62
CA TYR A 107 10.05 9.80 11.16
C TYR A 107 11.42 10.02 10.51
N PHE A 108 12.48 9.48 11.12
CA PHE A 108 13.83 9.53 10.56
C PHE A 108 13.87 8.87 9.19
N GLY A 109 13.43 7.62 9.09
CA GLY A 109 13.39 6.87 7.83
C GLY A 109 12.55 7.56 6.77
N THR A 110 11.41 8.15 7.16
CA THR A 110 10.56 8.90 6.22
C THR A 110 11.27 10.15 5.69
N MET A 111 12.06 10.83 6.51
CA MET A 111 12.85 11.99 6.07
C MET A 111 13.98 11.60 5.11
N LEU A 112 14.60 10.43 5.30
CA LEU A 112 15.58 9.90 4.33
C LEU A 112 14.95 9.72 2.96
N VAL A 113 13.75 9.12 2.90
CA VAL A 113 12.99 8.96 1.66
C VAL A 113 12.64 10.32 1.05
N TYR A 114 12.15 11.26 1.87
CA TYR A 114 11.79 12.60 1.41
C TYR A 114 12.95 13.38 0.78
N LYS A 115 14.16 13.21 1.31
CA LYS A 115 15.37 13.87 0.83
C LYS A 115 16.06 13.12 -0.32
N GLY A 116 15.50 12.00 -0.77
CA GLY A 116 16.09 11.19 -1.85
C GLY A 116 17.31 10.39 -1.41
N LEU A 117 17.53 10.23 -0.10
CA LEU A 117 18.58 9.37 0.46
C LEU A 117 18.16 7.89 0.43
N ALA A 118 16.86 7.64 0.34
CA ALA A 118 16.26 6.35 0.09
C ALA A 118 15.08 6.47 -0.89
N HIS A 119 14.68 5.35 -1.49
CA HIS A 119 13.60 5.27 -2.49
C HIS A 119 12.24 4.86 -1.90
N GLY A 120 12.24 4.20 -0.75
CA GLY A 120 11.03 3.77 -0.06
C GLY A 120 11.31 3.35 1.38
N LEU A 121 10.24 3.06 2.13
CA LEU A 121 10.30 2.64 3.53
C LEU A 121 9.31 1.49 3.78
N VAL A 122 9.74 0.51 4.56
CA VAL A 122 8.93 -0.63 5.00
C VAL A 122 9.03 -0.73 6.53
N SER A 123 7.88 -0.63 7.20
CA SER A 123 7.75 -0.65 8.66
C SER A 123 6.37 -1.20 9.05
N GLY A 124 6.17 -1.54 10.32
CA GLY A 124 4.92 -2.07 10.88
C GLY A 124 5.04 -3.49 11.41
N ALA A 125 6.25 -4.05 11.47
CA ALA A 125 6.51 -5.31 12.15
C ALA A 125 6.30 -5.16 13.67
N ALA A 126 6.75 -4.03 14.24
CA ALA A 126 6.69 -3.69 15.66
C ALA A 126 5.81 -2.45 15.95
N HIS A 127 5.36 -1.73 14.91
CA HIS A 127 4.53 -0.53 15.04
C HIS A 127 3.09 -0.71 14.55
N SER A 128 2.19 0.16 15.00
CA SER A 128 0.84 0.21 14.44
C SER A 128 0.84 0.78 13.02
N THR A 129 -0.13 0.40 12.18
CA THR A 129 -0.33 1.01 10.85
C THR A 129 -0.42 2.54 10.91
N ALA A 130 -1.01 3.06 11.99
CA ALA A 130 -1.15 4.49 12.21
C ALA A 130 0.21 5.18 12.41
N ASP A 131 1.16 4.53 13.07
CA ASP A 131 2.49 5.07 13.32
C ASP A 131 3.36 5.07 12.07
N THR A 132 3.16 4.13 11.15
CA THR A 132 3.82 4.13 9.82
C THR A 132 3.20 5.17 8.88
N VAL A 133 1.86 5.24 8.78
CA VAL A 133 1.19 6.12 7.80
C VAL A 133 1.26 7.61 8.17
N ARG A 134 1.32 7.92 9.48
CA ARG A 134 1.32 9.29 9.99
C ARG A 134 2.52 10.12 9.47
N PRO A 135 3.79 9.71 9.64
CA PRO A 135 4.92 10.46 9.08
C PRO A 135 4.87 10.47 7.55
N ALA A 136 4.47 9.39 6.88
CA ALA A 136 4.34 9.34 5.42
C ALA A 136 3.39 10.45 4.90
N LEU A 137 2.22 10.64 5.52
CA LEU A 137 1.28 11.70 5.15
C LEU A 137 1.74 13.11 5.56
N GLN A 138 2.48 13.24 6.67
CA GLN A 138 2.99 14.52 7.11
C GLN A 138 4.16 15.04 6.26
N ILE A 139 4.99 14.11 5.76
CA ILE A 139 6.27 14.39 5.10
C ILE A 139 6.16 14.14 3.59
N ILE A 140 5.94 12.89 3.15
CA ILE A 140 5.94 12.52 1.72
C ILE A 140 4.71 13.09 1.00
N LYS A 141 3.52 12.91 1.59
CA LYS A 141 2.20 13.25 1.04
C LYS A 141 1.79 12.37 -0.15
N THR A 142 0.59 12.61 -0.64
CA THR A 142 0.03 11.96 -1.83
C THR A 142 0.60 12.55 -3.12
N LYS A 143 0.50 11.80 -4.21
CA LYS A 143 0.83 12.28 -5.56
C LYS A 143 -0.14 13.36 -6.00
N GLU A 144 0.23 14.11 -7.04
CA GLU A 144 -0.69 15.06 -7.66
C GLU A 144 -1.97 14.36 -8.14
N GLY A 145 -3.12 15.01 -7.93
CA GLY A 145 -4.44 14.45 -8.25
C GLY A 145 -5.00 13.47 -7.21
N VAL A 146 -4.19 12.98 -6.27
CA VAL A 146 -4.59 12.04 -5.21
C VAL A 146 -4.69 12.77 -3.87
N LYS A 147 -5.79 12.58 -3.14
CA LYS A 147 -6.05 13.24 -1.85
C LYS A 147 -5.78 12.33 -0.65
N LYS A 148 -6.02 11.02 -0.78
CA LYS A 148 -5.90 10.05 0.31
C LYS A 148 -5.13 8.81 -0.14
N THR A 149 -4.52 8.13 0.82
CA THR A 149 -3.92 6.80 0.60
C THR A 149 -4.97 5.72 0.81
N SER A 150 -4.85 4.60 0.12
CA SER A 150 -5.70 3.41 0.28
C SER A 150 -4.84 2.17 0.45
N GLY A 151 -5.35 1.17 1.19
CA GLY A 151 -4.64 -0.09 1.43
C GLY A 151 -5.19 -1.22 0.56
N VAL A 152 -4.44 -1.62 -0.46
CA VAL A 152 -4.82 -2.75 -1.33
C VAL A 152 -4.25 -4.08 -0.82
N PHE A 153 -4.96 -5.18 -1.11
CA PHE A 153 -4.44 -6.53 -0.94
C PHE A 153 -4.41 -7.23 -2.30
N ILE A 154 -3.35 -8.00 -2.54
CA ILE A 154 -3.29 -8.90 -3.68
C ILE A 154 -3.78 -10.26 -3.23
N MET A 155 -4.88 -10.72 -3.81
CA MET A 155 -5.47 -12.01 -3.50
C MET A 155 -5.04 -13.02 -4.56
N ALA A 156 -4.43 -14.13 -4.17
CA ALA A 156 -3.94 -15.14 -5.10
C ALA A 156 -4.37 -16.57 -4.72
N ARG A 157 -4.80 -17.37 -5.71
CA ARG A 157 -5.08 -18.81 -5.54
C ARG A 157 -4.85 -19.55 -6.85
N GLY A 158 -3.77 -20.32 -6.94
CA GLY A 158 -3.35 -20.90 -8.22
C GLY A 158 -3.13 -19.78 -9.25
N GLU A 159 -3.84 -19.85 -10.38
CA GLU A 159 -3.81 -18.85 -11.46
C GLU A 159 -4.69 -17.62 -11.18
N GLU A 160 -5.58 -17.68 -10.17
CA GLU A 160 -6.46 -16.56 -9.84
C GLU A 160 -5.67 -15.45 -9.14
N GLN A 161 -5.76 -14.22 -9.67
CA GLN A 161 -5.11 -13.03 -9.11
C GLN A 161 -6.08 -11.85 -9.13
N TYR A 162 -6.28 -11.24 -7.96
CA TYR A 162 -7.20 -10.13 -7.78
C TYR A 162 -6.60 -9.03 -6.91
N VAL A 163 -7.14 -7.82 -7.05
CA VAL A 163 -6.84 -6.70 -6.15
C VAL A 163 -8.10 -6.35 -5.37
N PHE A 164 -7.99 -6.37 -4.03
CA PHE A 164 -9.07 -5.92 -3.14
C PHE A 164 -8.74 -4.51 -2.63
N ALA A 165 -9.60 -3.54 -2.94
CA ALA A 165 -9.31 -2.14 -2.75
C ALA A 165 -9.80 -1.60 -1.39
N ASP A 166 -8.91 -0.83 -0.77
CA ASP A 166 -9.00 -0.21 0.54
C ASP A 166 -9.60 -1.06 1.67
N CYS A 167 -8.87 -2.08 2.06
CA CYS A 167 -9.24 -2.97 3.16
C CYS A 167 -8.53 -2.62 4.48
N ALA A 168 -7.85 -1.46 4.55
CA ALA A 168 -6.99 -1.10 5.69
C ALA A 168 -7.01 0.37 6.14
N ILE A 169 -7.33 1.35 5.28
CA ILE A 169 -7.07 2.77 5.60
C ILE A 169 -8.34 3.59 5.80
N ASN A 170 -9.19 3.77 4.78
CA ASN A 170 -10.31 4.70 4.89
C ASN A 170 -11.57 4.00 5.40
N ILE A 171 -12.02 4.38 6.60
CA ILE A 171 -13.13 3.74 7.32
C ILE A 171 -14.45 3.81 6.54
N ALA A 172 -14.86 5.02 6.15
CA ALA A 172 -16.11 5.31 5.48
C ALA A 172 -15.85 6.23 4.26
N PRO A 173 -15.33 5.68 3.16
CA PRO A 173 -15.04 6.45 1.96
C PRO A 173 -16.34 6.96 1.33
N ASP A 174 -16.30 8.23 0.91
CA ASP A 174 -17.36 8.86 0.11
C ASP A 174 -17.22 8.55 -1.39
N SER A 175 -18.08 9.11 -2.23
CA SER A 175 -18.05 8.86 -3.68
C SER A 175 -16.75 9.32 -4.36
N GLN A 176 -16.14 10.42 -3.88
CA GLN A 176 -14.86 10.91 -4.42
C GLN A 176 -13.72 9.99 -4.00
N ASP A 177 -13.71 9.58 -2.73
CA ASP A 177 -12.73 8.63 -2.21
C ASP A 177 -12.81 7.29 -2.96
N LEU A 178 -14.01 6.74 -3.14
CA LEU A 178 -14.21 5.48 -3.86
C LEU A 178 -13.74 5.54 -5.31
N ALA A 179 -14.01 6.66 -6.01
CA ALA A 179 -13.52 6.87 -7.36
C ALA A 179 -11.99 6.94 -7.42
N GLU A 180 -11.36 7.62 -6.45
CA GLU A 180 -9.90 7.71 -6.33
C GLU A 180 -9.28 6.33 -6.00
N ILE A 181 -9.88 5.60 -5.06
CA ILE A 181 -9.48 4.23 -4.69
C ILE A 181 -9.52 3.32 -5.92
N ALA A 182 -10.56 3.42 -6.75
CA ALA A 182 -10.69 2.61 -7.95
C ALA A 182 -9.55 2.84 -8.96
N ILE A 183 -9.25 4.11 -9.24
CA ILE A 183 -8.20 4.50 -10.19
C ILE A 183 -6.82 4.09 -9.67
N GLU A 184 -6.52 4.36 -8.40
CA GLU A 184 -5.21 4.03 -7.81
C GLU A 184 -5.02 2.52 -7.62
N SER A 185 -6.09 1.77 -7.34
CA SER A 185 -6.03 0.31 -7.27
C SER A 185 -5.81 -0.32 -8.64
N ALA A 186 -6.43 0.22 -9.70
CA ALA A 186 -6.16 -0.19 -11.07
C ALA A 186 -4.71 0.07 -11.48
N ASN A 187 -4.15 1.24 -11.10
CA ASN A 187 -2.74 1.54 -11.32
C ASN A 187 -1.82 0.59 -10.55
N THR A 188 -2.19 0.21 -9.32
CA THR A 188 -1.43 -0.75 -8.52
C THR A 188 -1.47 -2.16 -9.12
N ALA A 189 -2.62 -2.59 -9.67
CA ALA A 189 -2.77 -3.88 -10.33
C ALA A 189 -1.76 -4.07 -11.48
N LYS A 190 -1.48 -3.01 -12.25
CA LYS A 190 -0.49 -3.03 -13.33
C LYS A 190 0.94 -3.35 -12.87
N MET A 191 1.29 -3.04 -11.61
CA MET A 191 2.62 -3.39 -11.06
C MET A 191 2.84 -4.91 -11.02
N PHE A 192 1.73 -5.65 -10.87
CA PHE A 192 1.66 -7.10 -10.80
C PHE A 192 1.31 -7.75 -12.14
N ASP A 193 1.38 -7.00 -13.25
CA ASP A 193 1.01 -7.44 -14.61
C ASP A 193 -0.45 -7.89 -14.75
N ILE A 194 -1.34 -7.34 -13.91
CA ILE A 194 -2.78 -7.56 -13.98
C ILE A 194 -3.40 -6.45 -14.84
N GLU A 195 -4.04 -6.83 -15.95
CA GLU A 195 -4.83 -5.89 -16.75
C GLU A 195 -6.12 -5.49 -16.00
N PRO A 196 -6.31 -4.22 -15.60
CA PRO A 196 -7.35 -3.86 -14.65
C PRO A 196 -8.77 -3.90 -15.24
N ARG A 197 -9.64 -4.66 -14.58
CA ARG A 197 -11.10 -4.67 -14.77
C ARG A 197 -11.77 -4.42 -13.44
N VAL A 198 -12.24 -3.20 -13.25
CA VAL A 198 -12.66 -2.70 -11.93
C VAL A 198 -14.17 -2.83 -11.73
N ALA A 199 -14.55 -3.48 -10.63
CA ALA A 199 -15.93 -3.54 -10.17
C ALA A 199 -16.10 -2.70 -8.89
N MET A 200 -16.98 -1.71 -8.95
CA MET A 200 -17.40 -0.93 -7.77
C MET A 200 -18.50 -1.71 -7.03
N LEU A 201 -18.16 -2.28 -5.87
CA LEU A 201 -19.04 -3.19 -5.15
C LEU A 201 -20.08 -2.45 -4.31
N SER A 202 -21.25 -3.05 -4.21
CA SER A 202 -22.37 -2.67 -3.37
C SER A 202 -23.22 -3.90 -3.03
N PHE A 203 -24.26 -3.73 -2.20
CA PHE A 203 -25.27 -4.77 -2.00
C PHE A 203 -26.34 -4.78 -3.12
N SER A 204 -26.32 -3.79 -4.03
CA SER A 204 -27.19 -3.68 -5.21
C SER A 204 -26.40 -3.90 -6.51
N THR A 205 -27.11 -4.33 -7.56
CA THR A 205 -26.60 -4.27 -8.93
C THR A 205 -27.46 -3.30 -9.76
N LYS A 206 -26.85 -2.26 -10.33
CA LYS A 206 -27.44 -1.33 -11.31
C LYS A 206 -28.89 -0.90 -11.00
N GLY A 207 -29.16 -0.47 -9.77
CA GLY A 207 -30.45 0.06 -9.32
C GLY A 207 -31.42 -0.97 -8.75
N SER A 208 -31.00 -2.22 -8.51
CA SER A 208 -31.85 -3.23 -7.87
C SER A 208 -32.36 -2.83 -6.48
N ALA A 209 -31.60 -2.00 -5.77
CA ALA A 209 -32.03 -1.26 -4.59
C ALA A 209 -31.58 0.20 -4.71
N LYS A 210 -32.27 1.10 -4.02
CA LYS A 210 -31.99 2.52 -4.03
C LYS A 210 -31.95 3.07 -2.61
N SER A 211 -30.76 3.49 -2.18
CA SER A 211 -30.45 4.14 -0.92
C SER A 211 -29.20 5.02 -1.08
N ASP A 212 -28.91 5.84 -0.06
CA ASP A 212 -27.70 6.68 -0.03
C ASP A 212 -26.42 5.85 -0.23
N GLU A 213 -26.35 4.63 0.30
CA GLU A 213 -25.21 3.73 0.12
C GLU A 213 -25.05 3.25 -1.33
N THR A 214 -26.14 2.97 -2.03
CA THR A 214 -26.09 2.59 -3.45
C THR A 214 -25.77 3.79 -4.35
N GLU A 215 -26.34 4.96 -4.04
CA GLU A 215 -26.09 6.19 -4.80
C GLU A 215 -24.65 6.65 -4.63
N LYS A 216 -24.06 6.50 -3.43
CA LYS A 216 -22.65 6.75 -3.18
C LYS A 216 -21.74 5.99 -4.16
N VAL A 217 -21.99 4.69 -4.33
CA VAL A 217 -21.19 3.86 -5.24
C VAL A 217 -21.48 4.18 -6.70
N ALA A 218 -22.75 4.41 -7.07
CA ALA A 218 -23.13 4.78 -8.42
C ALA A 218 -22.53 6.13 -8.85
N ASP A 219 -22.47 7.10 -7.94
CA ASP A 219 -21.82 8.39 -8.20
C ASP A 219 -20.30 8.25 -8.27
N ALA A 220 -19.69 7.37 -7.45
CA ALA A 220 -18.28 7.04 -7.56
C ALA A 220 -17.93 6.49 -8.95
N VAL A 221 -18.78 5.64 -9.53
CA VAL A 221 -18.61 5.12 -10.91
C VAL A 221 -18.59 6.26 -11.92
N LYS A 222 -19.52 7.23 -11.83
CA LYS A 222 -19.55 8.38 -12.74
C LYS A 222 -18.26 9.19 -12.65
N ILE A 223 -17.83 9.51 -11.42
CA ILE A 223 -16.60 10.29 -11.18
C ILE A 223 -15.38 9.55 -11.72
N ALA A 224 -15.28 8.24 -11.49
CA ALA A 224 -14.17 7.43 -11.97
C ALA A 224 -14.13 7.36 -13.50
N LYS A 225 -15.28 7.11 -14.15
CA LYS A 225 -15.39 7.09 -15.62
C LYS A 225 -15.07 8.45 -16.25
N GLU A 226 -15.46 9.56 -15.62
CA GLU A 226 -15.13 10.90 -16.09
C GLU A 226 -13.63 11.19 -16.01
N LYS A 227 -12.98 10.80 -14.89
CA LYS A 227 -11.55 11.05 -14.66
C LYS A 227 -10.64 10.08 -15.43
N ALA A 228 -11.08 8.86 -15.68
CA ALA A 228 -10.31 7.80 -16.33
C ALA A 228 -11.17 7.07 -17.38
N PRO A 229 -11.51 7.72 -18.50
CA PRO A 229 -12.44 7.16 -19.50
C PRO A 229 -11.93 5.88 -20.17
N GLU A 230 -10.60 5.68 -20.22
CA GLU A 230 -9.96 4.49 -20.78
C GLU A 230 -9.94 3.28 -19.82
N LEU A 231 -10.27 3.50 -18.54
CA LEU A 231 -10.24 2.43 -17.54
C LEU A 231 -11.50 1.56 -17.68
N THR A 232 -11.32 0.26 -17.91
CA THR A 232 -12.42 -0.72 -17.87
C THR A 232 -12.92 -0.84 -16.43
N LEU A 233 -13.97 -0.07 -16.13
CA LEU A 233 -14.57 0.03 -14.81
C LEU A 233 -16.08 0.12 -14.96
N ASP A 234 -16.83 -0.58 -14.12
CA ASP A 234 -18.26 -0.31 -14.00
C ASP A 234 -18.81 -0.63 -12.61
N GLY A 235 -20.05 -0.21 -12.38
CA GLY A 235 -20.79 -0.50 -11.17
C GLY A 235 -22.13 0.26 -11.13
N GLU A 236 -22.87 0.18 -10.04
CA GLU A 236 -22.59 -0.61 -8.84
C GLU A 236 -22.96 -2.09 -9.01
N PHE A 237 -22.18 -3.00 -8.40
CA PHE A 237 -22.38 -4.45 -8.49
C PHE A 237 -22.45 -5.15 -7.15
N GLN A 238 -23.32 -6.16 -7.06
CA GLN A 238 -23.11 -7.24 -6.10
C GLN A 238 -21.92 -8.11 -6.54
N PHE A 239 -21.29 -8.79 -5.60
CA PHE A 239 -20.11 -9.61 -5.89
C PHE A 239 -20.40 -10.72 -6.93
N ASP A 240 -21.61 -11.27 -6.94
CA ASP A 240 -22.01 -12.29 -7.92
C ASP A 240 -21.98 -11.77 -9.37
N ALA A 241 -22.49 -10.56 -9.61
CA ALA A 241 -22.43 -9.90 -10.92
C ALA A 241 -21.00 -9.50 -11.32
N ALA A 242 -20.14 -9.18 -10.35
CA ALA A 242 -18.74 -8.85 -10.61
C ALA A 242 -17.85 -10.08 -10.91
N PHE A 243 -18.21 -11.25 -10.37
CA PHE A 243 -17.34 -12.45 -10.36
C PHE A 243 -17.83 -13.60 -11.25
N VAL A 244 -19.14 -13.68 -11.55
CA VAL A 244 -19.73 -14.82 -12.27
C VAL A 244 -20.39 -14.35 -13.57
N PRO A 245 -19.87 -14.71 -14.76
CA PRO A 245 -20.37 -14.21 -16.04
C PRO A 245 -21.87 -14.44 -16.30
N SER A 246 -22.38 -15.61 -15.91
CA SER A 246 -23.81 -15.94 -16.09
C SER A 246 -24.73 -15.04 -15.26
N VAL A 247 -24.25 -14.49 -14.15
CA VAL A 247 -25.00 -13.52 -13.34
C VAL A 247 -24.89 -12.12 -13.94
N ALA A 248 -23.71 -11.75 -14.44
CA ALA A 248 -23.48 -10.47 -15.11
C ALA A 248 -24.40 -10.29 -16.34
N GLU A 249 -24.48 -11.31 -17.20
CA GLU A 249 -25.38 -11.31 -18.37
C GLU A 249 -26.85 -11.09 -17.98
N LYS A 250 -27.27 -11.65 -16.83
CA LYS A 250 -28.65 -11.52 -16.36
C LYS A 250 -28.93 -10.18 -15.68
N LYS A 251 -28.01 -9.66 -14.87
CA LYS A 251 -28.22 -8.48 -14.01
C LYS A 251 -27.77 -7.16 -14.66
N ALA A 252 -26.75 -7.19 -15.51
CA ALA A 252 -26.15 -6.01 -16.12
C ALA A 252 -25.55 -6.32 -17.52
N PRO A 253 -26.35 -6.79 -18.50
CA PRO A 253 -25.85 -7.29 -19.79
C PRO A 253 -25.02 -6.28 -20.59
N ASP A 254 -25.35 -4.99 -20.50
CA ASP A 254 -24.71 -3.91 -21.26
C ASP A 254 -23.46 -3.34 -20.58
N SER A 255 -23.06 -3.88 -19.42
CA SER A 255 -21.90 -3.40 -18.67
C SER A 255 -20.57 -3.73 -19.35
N ASP A 256 -19.54 -2.90 -19.16
CA ASP A 256 -18.16 -3.23 -19.53
C ASP A 256 -17.61 -4.45 -18.76
N ILE A 257 -18.13 -4.70 -17.56
CA ILE A 257 -17.76 -5.84 -16.71
C ILE A 257 -18.71 -7.00 -16.99
N LYS A 258 -18.17 -8.11 -17.50
CA LYS A 258 -18.94 -9.29 -17.91
C LYS A 258 -18.84 -10.42 -16.87
N GLY A 259 -18.78 -10.06 -15.59
CA GLY A 259 -18.53 -11.00 -14.49
C GLY A 259 -17.10 -11.52 -14.47
N ASP A 260 -16.17 -10.71 -14.97
CA ASP A 260 -14.75 -11.00 -15.13
C ASP A 260 -13.85 -9.95 -14.45
N ALA A 261 -14.39 -9.27 -13.43
CA ALA A 261 -13.63 -8.28 -12.68
C ALA A 261 -12.44 -8.93 -11.98
N ASN A 262 -11.32 -8.19 -11.91
CA ASN A 262 -10.13 -8.58 -11.16
C ASN A 262 -9.63 -7.50 -10.21
N VAL A 263 -10.28 -6.34 -10.17
CA VAL A 263 -10.07 -5.31 -9.16
C VAL A 263 -11.42 -5.02 -8.51
N PHE A 264 -11.52 -5.26 -7.21
CA PHE A 264 -12.76 -5.16 -6.45
C PHE A 264 -12.68 -3.99 -5.48
N VAL A 265 -13.49 -2.95 -5.71
CA VAL A 265 -13.53 -1.77 -4.85
C VAL A 265 -14.67 -1.90 -3.87
N PHE A 266 -14.33 -2.05 -2.59
CA PHE A 266 -15.31 -2.21 -1.52
C PHE A 266 -15.95 -0.87 -1.15
N PRO A 267 -17.23 -0.84 -0.76
CA PRO A 267 -17.93 0.40 -0.45
C PRO A 267 -17.56 0.98 0.92
N SER A 268 -16.89 0.23 1.79
CA SER A 268 -16.45 0.66 3.11
C SER A 268 -15.33 -0.24 3.66
N LEU A 269 -14.64 0.21 4.70
CA LEU A 269 -13.64 -0.59 5.39
C LEU A 269 -14.24 -1.83 6.06
N GLU A 270 -15.46 -1.74 6.59
CA GLU A 270 -16.15 -2.90 7.16
C GLU A 270 -16.31 -4.00 6.09
N ALA A 271 -16.79 -3.63 4.91
CA ALA A 271 -16.96 -4.56 3.79
C ALA A 271 -15.62 -5.08 3.29
N GLY A 272 -14.62 -4.21 3.08
CA GLY A 272 -13.31 -4.58 2.58
C GLY A 272 -12.54 -5.49 3.54
N ASN A 273 -12.42 -5.08 4.81
CA ASN A 273 -11.66 -5.81 5.81
C ASN A 273 -12.22 -7.20 6.08
N ILE A 274 -13.55 -7.30 6.23
CA ILE A 274 -14.22 -8.59 6.37
C ILE A 274 -14.09 -9.40 5.07
N GLY A 275 -14.28 -8.75 3.92
CA GLY A 275 -14.27 -9.37 2.60
C GLY A 275 -12.96 -10.11 2.28
N TYR A 276 -11.80 -9.44 2.39
CA TYR A 276 -10.53 -10.09 2.09
C TYR A 276 -10.21 -11.22 3.08
N LYS A 277 -10.59 -11.06 4.37
CA LYS A 277 -10.39 -12.11 5.38
C LYS A 277 -11.28 -13.33 5.13
N ILE A 278 -12.52 -13.14 4.70
CA ILE A 278 -13.40 -14.23 4.26
C ILE A 278 -12.78 -14.95 3.06
N ALA A 279 -12.33 -14.20 2.04
CA ALA A 279 -11.68 -14.78 0.87
C ALA A 279 -10.41 -15.58 1.26
N GLN A 280 -9.59 -15.05 2.17
CA GLN A 280 -8.42 -15.75 2.70
C GLN A 280 -8.80 -17.03 3.44
N ARG A 281 -9.72 -16.96 4.41
CA ARG A 281 -9.97 -18.05 5.36
C ARG A 281 -10.96 -19.11 4.88
N LEU A 282 -11.94 -18.73 4.06
CA LEU A 282 -12.91 -19.67 3.49
C LEU A 282 -12.58 -20.00 2.04
N GLY A 283 -12.12 -19.01 1.27
CA GLY A 283 -11.76 -19.19 -0.13
C GLY A 283 -10.38 -19.82 -0.34
N ASN A 284 -9.57 -19.96 0.71
CA ASN A 284 -8.18 -20.43 0.66
C ASN A 284 -7.31 -19.61 -0.30
N PHE A 285 -7.53 -18.29 -0.32
CA PHE A 285 -6.65 -17.35 -1.01
C PHE A 285 -5.45 -16.99 -0.13
N GLU A 286 -4.30 -16.81 -0.75
CA GLU A 286 -3.17 -16.07 -0.20
C GLU A 286 -3.49 -14.57 -0.31
N ALA A 287 -3.11 -13.79 0.70
CA ALA A 287 -3.38 -12.35 0.80
C ALA A 287 -2.17 -11.62 1.38
#